data_AF-A0A2H0V8P7-F1
#
_entry.id   AF-A0A2H0V8P7-F1
#
_cell.length_a   1.000
_cell.length_b   1.000
_cell.length_c   1.000
_cell.angle_alpha   90.00
_cell.angle_beta   90.00
_cell.angle_gamma   90.00
#
_symmetry.space_group_name_H-M   'P 1'
#
loop_
_entity.id
_entity.type
_entity.pdbx_description
1 polymer ?
#
loop_
_entity_poly.entity_id
_entity_poly.type
_entity_poly.pdbx_seq_one_letter_code
_entity_poly.pdbx_strand_id
1 'polypeptide(L)'
;MLKNKFKTISLILILCSFFILPASTFSQSNTSNTTDNDAAIQALQEEINQKQQRLEELKDRENEYKKQIQTKQDEQASLKNQISILNDNINKTEIQLQSTQINVDKTDLEIKKVTLEIAEKEESIAQNKKYLQSLLKLIAQNDNKDALEILLVNNSLSEFLDQVQYLKNLNGNIQSILEKVKEVKVELEEQQDGLEKKKKELEELKKKLAEQKAEIGDQKVNKQYILDKTKQSEQEYQKLLSAAKAEQDSANASIVSAEKAI
;
A
#
# COMPACT_ATOMS: atom_id res chain seq x y z
N MET A 1 2.96 21.69 52.56
CA MET A 1 2.25 21.57 53.85
C MET A 1 2.15 20.08 54.20
N LEU A 2 2.60 19.76 55.42
CA LEU A 2 2.36 18.58 56.30
C LEU A 2 2.56 17.17 55.70
N LYS A 3 3.59 16.36 56.04
CA LYS A 3 4.08 15.76 57.34
C LYS A 3 3.09 14.84 58.08
N ASN A 4 3.44 13.55 58.17
CA ASN A 4 3.64 12.68 59.37
C ASN A 4 3.48 11.20 58.94
N LYS A 5 4.41 10.23 59.11
CA LYS A 5 5.26 9.74 60.22
C LYS A 5 4.51 9.32 61.49
N PHE A 6 4.64 8.04 61.87
CA PHE A 6 4.84 7.42 63.21
C PHE A 6 4.43 5.92 63.11
N LYS A 7 5.29 4.89 63.16
CA LYS A 7 6.18 4.33 64.22
C LYS A 7 5.47 4.02 65.55
N THR A 8 5.40 2.74 65.91
CA THR A 8 5.52 2.24 67.30
C THR A 8 6.14 0.84 67.34
N ILE A 9 6.95 0.67 68.38
CA ILE A 9 7.85 -0.41 68.82
C ILE A 9 7.36 -0.79 70.23
N SER A 10 7.51 -2.04 70.69
CA SER A 10 7.84 -2.46 72.09
C SER A 10 7.73 -4.00 72.19
N LEU A 11 8.72 -4.84 72.55
CA LEU A 11 9.67 -4.94 73.70
C LEU A 11 9.07 -5.61 74.96
N ILE A 12 9.81 -6.57 75.54
CA ILE A 12 9.93 -7.08 76.96
C ILE A 12 9.78 -8.62 77.03
N LEU A 13 10.69 -9.50 77.52
CA LEU A 13 11.87 -9.52 78.43
C LEU A 13 11.60 -9.83 79.93
N ILE A 14 11.95 -11.08 80.34
CA ILE A 14 12.35 -11.64 81.68
C ILE A 14 11.31 -11.84 82.81
N LEU A 15 11.26 -13.08 83.38
CA LEU A 15 11.56 -13.48 84.79
C LEU A 15 11.26 -14.99 85.01
N CYS A 16 12.24 -15.88 85.27
CA CYS A 16 12.81 -16.35 86.55
C CYS A 16 11.91 -17.21 87.47
N SER A 17 12.26 -18.51 87.60
CA SER A 17 12.45 -19.31 88.84
C SER A 17 12.79 -20.76 88.44
N PHE A 18 13.48 -21.66 89.17
CA PHE A 18 14.43 -21.70 90.30
C PHE A 18 14.61 -23.21 90.62
N PHE A 19 15.79 -23.86 90.53
CA PHE A 19 16.21 -25.01 91.39
C PHE A 19 17.65 -25.59 91.12
N ILE A 20 18.63 -25.20 91.96
CA ILE A 20 19.63 -25.95 92.77
C ILE A 20 20.32 -27.27 92.28
N LEU A 21 21.65 -27.19 92.00
CA LEU A 21 22.90 -27.96 92.36
C LEU A 21 22.96 -29.54 92.48
N PRO A 22 24.16 -30.22 92.53
CA PRO A 22 25.52 -29.97 91.99
C PRO A 22 26.29 -31.21 91.40
N ALA A 23 27.46 -30.92 90.80
CA ALA A 23 28.72 -31.70 90.73
C ALA A 23 28.81 -33.05 89.96
N SER A 24 29.63 -33.05 88.90
CA SER A 24 30.92 -33.77 88.87
C SER A 24 31.67 -33.51 87.56
N THR A 25 32.97 -33.28 87.70
CA THR A 25 33.97 -33.18 86.63
C THR A 25 34.22 -34.56 86.02
N PHE A 26 34.11 -34.66 84.70
CA PHE A 26 34.80 -35.69 83.94
C PHE A 26 35.24 -35.10 82.60
N SER A 27 36.55 -34.91 82.48
CA SER A 27 37.22 -34.60 81.23
C SER A 27 37.44 -35.92 80.51
N GLN A 28 36.81 -36.09 79.35
CA GLN A 28 37.23 -37.10 78.38
C GLN A 28 37.24 -36.46 77.00
N SER A 29 38.46 -36.28 76.52
CA SER A 29 38.80 -36.11 75.12
C SER A 29 38.16 -37.23 74.30
N ASN A 30 37.21 -36.87 73.45
CA ASN A 30 36.91 -37.59 72.22
C ASN A 30 36.78 -36.55 71.11
N THR A 31 37.76 -36.57 70.20
CA THR A 31 37.62 -36.14 68.81
C THR A 31 36.30 -36.63 68.23
N SER A 32 35.45 -35.70 67.81
CA SER A 32 34.32 -35.96 66.94
C SER A 32 34.40 -34.98 65.77
N ASN A 33 34.83 -35.48 64.61
CA ASN A 33 34.87 -34.80 63.32
C ASN A 33 33.45 -34.57 62.75
N THR A 34 32.51 -34.09 63.57
CA THR A 34 31.07 -34.00 63.22
C THR A 34 30.58 -32.57 62.98
N THR A 35 31.32 -31.53 63.35
CA THR A 35 30.83 -30.13 63.20
C THR A 35 31.07 -29.54 61.79
N ASP A 36 32.12 -29.96 61.08
CA ASP A 36 32.41 -29.46 59.72
C ASP A 36 31.51 -30.10 58.64
N ASN A 37 31.17 -31.39 58.80
CA ASN A 37 30.30 -32.10 57.86
C ASN A 37 28.84 -31.63 58.00
N ASP A 38 28.36 -31.38 59.21
CA ASP A 38 26.98 -30.87 59.43
C ASP A 38 26.79 -29.46 58.86
N ALA A 39 27.81 -28.59 58.97
CA ALA A 39 27.79 -27.25 58.36
C ALA A 39 27.85 -27.30 56.82
N ALA A 40 28.64 -28.21 56.25
CA ALA A 40 28.71 -28.43 54.81
C ALA A 40 27.40 -29.02 54.24
N ILE A 41 26.78 -29.97 54.95
CA ILE A 41 25.47 -30.53 54.59
C ILE A 41 24.38 -29.45 54.66
N GLN A 42 24.37 -28.59 55.69
CA GLN A 42 23.42 -27.47 55.78
C GLN A 42 23.60 -26.45 54.65
N ALA A 43 24.84 -26.14 54.27
CA ALA A 43 25.12 -25.24 53.15
C ALA A 43 24.66 -25.84 51.80
N LEU A 44 24.90 -27.14 51.57
CA LEU A 44 24.41 -27.85 50.40
C LEU A 44 22.87 -27.91 50.37
N GLN A 45 22.22 -28.12 51.52
CA GLN A 45 20.77 -28.14 51.62
C GLN A 45 20.13 -26.77 51.30
N GLU A 46 20.75 -25.68 51.77
CA GLU A 46 20.31 -24.32 51.44
C GLU A 46 20.49 -24.01 49.95
N GLU A 47 21.62 -24.43 49.36
CA GLU A 47 21.86 -24.29 47.92
C GLU A 47 20.85 -25.11 47.08
N ILE A 48 20.53 -26.34 47.50
CA ILE A 48 19.49 -27.17 46.88
C ILE A 48 18.13 -26.46 46.95
N ASN A 49 17.74 -25.93 48.11
CA ASN A 49 16.48 -25.23 48.29
C ASN A 49 16.38 -23.98 47.39
N GLN A 50 17.45 -23.20 47.27
CA GLN A 50 17.50 -22.02 46.39
C GLN A 50 17.41 -22.42 44.91
N LYS A 51 18.11 -23.48 44.49
CA LYS A 51 18.01 -24.00 43.12
C LYS A 51 16.62 -24.59 42.83
N GLN A 52 15.97 -25.22 43.80
CA GLN A 52 14.60 -25.72 43.67
C GLN A 52 13.58 -24.58 43.52
N GLN A 53 13.72 -23.49 44.28
CA GLN A 53 12.90 -22.29 44.09
C GLN A 53 13.11 -21.69 42.70
N ARG A 54 14.37 -21.57 42.27
CA ARG A 54 14.72 -21.08 40.93
C ARG A 54 14.16 -21.97 39.82
N LEU A 55 14.17 -23.29 40.01
CA LEU A 55 13.59 -24.26 39.09
C LEU A 55 12.07 -24.04 38.92
N GLU A 56 11.36 -23.77 40.01
CA GLU A 56 9.93 -23.51 39.95
C GLU A 56 9.62 -22.20 39.22
N GLU A 57 10.39 -21.13 39.48
CA GLU A 57 10.29 -19.88 38.71
C GLU A 57 10.54 -20.09 37.20
N LEU A 58 11.49 -20.96 36.84
CA LEU A 58 11.78 -21.28 35.44
C LEU A 58 10.64 -22.05 34.78
N LYS A 59 10.03 -23.02 35.48
CA LYS A 59 8.83 -23.73 34.99
C LYS A 59 7.67 -22.76 34.76
N ASP A 60 7.43 -21.84 35.69
CA ASP A 60 6.39 -20.83 35.54
C ASP A 60 6.63 -19.94 34.31
N ARG A 61 7.88 -19.48 34.13
CA ARG A 61 8.27 -18.70 32.94
C ARG A 61 8.12 -19.50 31.64
N GLU A 62 8.49 -20.78 31.63
CA GLU A 62 8.28 -21.63 30.46
C GLU A 62 6.81 -21.77 30.09
N ASN A 63 5.94 -21.98 31.08
CA ASN A 63 4.51 -22.11 30.87
C ASN A 63 3.91 -20.81 30.32
N GLU A 64 4.37 -19.68 30.84
CA GLU A 64 4.00 -18.36 30.32
C GLU A 64 4.49 -18.17 28.87
N TYR A 65 5.75 -18.50 28.55
CA TYR A 65 6.26 -18.42 27.18
C TYR A 65 5.52 -19.36 26.22
N LYS A 66 5.20 -20.60 26.64
CA LYS A 66 4.37 -21.53 25.84
C LYS A 66 2.99 -20.95 25.57
N LYS A 67 2.36 -20.34 26.57
CA LYS A 67 1.06 -19.65 26.42
C LYS A 67 1.16 -18.46 25.47
N GLN A 68 2.22 -17.65 25.56
CA GLN A 68 2.42 -16.53 24.65
C GLN A 68 2.71 -17.00 23.22
N ILE A 69 3.48 -18.07 23.02
CA ILE A 69 3.66 -18.70 21.70
C ILE A 69 2.32 -19.18 21.13
N GLN A 70 1.52 -19.90 21.92
CA GLN A 70 0.19 -20.37 21.48
C GLN A 70 -0.71 -19.19 21.11
N THR A 71 -0.74 -18.14 21.93
CA THR A 71 -1.49 -16.90 21.64
C THR A 71 -1.03 -16.27 20.33
N LYS A 72 0.28 -16.21 20.07
CA LYS A 72 0.83 -15.69 18.81
C LYS A 72 0.51 -16.57 17.60
N GLN A 73 0.45 -17.89 17.77
CA GLN A 73 0.02 -18.82 16.72
C GLN A 73 -1.48 -18.70 16.41
N ASP A 74 -2.32 -18.50 17.43
CA ASP A 74 -3.75 -18.25 17.25
C ASP A 74 -3.99 -16.88 16.59
N GLU A 75 -3.22 -15.85 16.97
CA GLU A 75 -3.19 -14.56 16.29
C GLU A 75 -2.78 -14.74 14.81
N GLN A 76 -1.76 -15.55 14.49
CA GLN A 76 -1.39 -15.86 13.10
C GLN A 76 -2.54 -16.51 12.32
N ALA A 77 -3.29 -17.42 12.94
CA ALA A 77 -4.44 -18.06 12.30
C ALA A 77 -5.55 -17.04 11.98
N SER A 78 -5.83 -16.12 12.91
CA SER A 78 -6.78 -15.01 12.68
C SER A 78 -6.26 -14.03 11.61
N LEU A 79 -4.98 -13.67 11.67
CA LEU A 79 -4.31 -12.82 10.69
C LEU A 79 -4.29 -13.45 9.31
N LYS A 80 -4.27 -14.78 9.18
CA LYS A 80 -4.38 -15.48 7.89
C LYS A 80 -5.68 -15.11 7.18
N ASN A 81 -6.79 -15.03 7.89
CA ASN A 81 -8.06 -14.57 7.31
C ASN A 81 -7.98 -13.11 6.88
N GLN A 82 -7.43 -12.23 7.74
CA GLN A 82 -7.24 -10.82 7.41
C GLN A 82 -6.31 -10.61 6.20
N ILE A 83 -5.24 -11.39 6.10
CA ILE A 83 -4.32 -11.41 4.97
C ILE A 83 -5.01 -11.94 3.71
N SER A 84 -5.89 -12.94 3.82
CA SER A 84 -6.71 -13.40 2.70
C SER A 84 -7.61 -12.28 2.17
N ILE A 85 -8.31 -11.58 3.07
CA ILE A 85 -9.15 -10.42 2.71
C ILE A 85 -8.31 -9.32 2.07
N LEU A 86 -7.13 -9.03 2.61
CA LEU A 86 -6.19 -8.06 2.02
C LEU A 86 -5.72 -8.50 0.62
N ASN A 87 -5.44 -9.79 0.41
CA ASN A 87 -5.09 -10.31 -0.91
C ASN A 87 -6.24 -10.18 -1.91
N ASP A 88 -7.47 -10.49 -1.49
CA ASP A 88 -8.65 -10.35 -2.34
C ASP A 88 -8.88 -8.89 -2.71
N ASN A 89 -8.66 -7.96 -1.77
CA ASN A 89 -8.71 -6.52 -2.04
C ASN A 89 -7.59 -6.07 -2.99
N ILE A 90 -6.35 -6.53 -2.80
CA ILE A 90 -5.24 -6.24 -3.72
C ILE A 90 -5.58 -6.74 -5.13
N ASN A 91 -6.02 -7.99 -5.26
CA ASN A 91 -6.39 -8.58 -6.55
C ASN A 91 -7.53 -7.80 -7.21
N LYS A 92 -8.55 -7.41 -6.44
CA LYS A 92 -9.64 -6.58 -6.93
C LYS A 92 -9.14 -5.23 -7.44
N THR A 93 -8.30 -4.54 -6.69
CA THR A 93 -7.73 -3.25 -7.10
C THR A 93 -6.79 -3.40 -8.30
N GLU A 94 -6.04 -4.51 -8.41
CA GLU A 94 -5.21 -4.84 -9.57
C GLU A 94 -6.05 -5.05 -10.85
N ILE A 95 -7.17 -5.77 -10.75
CA ILE A 95 -8.13 -5.91 -11.87
C ILE A 95 -8.70 -4.56 -12.28
N GLN A 96 -9.09 -3.73 -11.30
CA GLN A 96 -9.60 -2.39 -11.59
C GLN A 96 -8.53 -1.49 -12.22
N LEU A 97 -7.28 -1.60 -11.80
CA LEU A 97 -6.14 -0.90 -12.39
C LEU A 97 -5.92 -1.32 -13.84
N GLN A 98 -5.96 -2.62 -14.14
CA GLN A 98 -5.86 -3.14 -15.51
C GLN A 98 -7.01 -2.62 -16.39
N SER A 99 -8.24 -2.61 -15.86
CA SER A 99 -9.40 -2.04 -16.55
C SER A 99 -9.22 -0.54 -16.83
N THR A 100 -8.75 0.24 -15.84
CA THR A 100 -8.41 1.65 -16.03
C THR A 100 -7.33 1.84 -17.10
N GLN A 101 -6.27 1.02 -17.09
CA GLN A 101 -5.20 1.10 -18.09
C GLN A 101 -5.71 0.85 -19.50
N ILE A 102 -6.56 -0.18 -19.69
CA ILE A 102 -7.19 -0.45 -20.98
C ILE A 102 -8.03 0.74 -21.44
N ASN A 103 -8.76 1.39 -20.53
CA ASN A 103 -9.54 2.59 -20.86
C ASN A 103 -8.64 3.79 -21.23
N VAL A 104 -7.50 3.97 -20.54
CA VAL A 104 -6.49 4.97 -20.92
C VAL A 104 -6.00 4.71 -22.34
N ASP A 105 -5.58 3.47 -22.65
CA ASP A 105 -5.04 3.10 -23.96
C ASP A 105 -6.10 3.28 -25.06
N LYS A 106 -7.35 2.90 -24.79
CA LYS A 106 -8.49 3.10 -25.69
C LYS A 106 -8.72 4.59 -25.95
N THR A 107 -8.81 5.41 -24.92
CA THR A 107 -9.05 6.86 -25.06
C THR A 107 -7.90 7.55 -25.80
N ASP A 108 -6.65 7.14 -25.57
CA ASP A 108 -5.48 7.60 -26.33
C ASP A 108 -5.59 7.26 -27.82
N LEU A 109 -6.03 6.05 -28.17
CA LEU A 109 -6.25 5.63 -29.56
C LEU A 109 -7.39 6.42 -30.20
N GLU A 110 -8.48 6.66 -29.48
CA GLU A 110 -9.59 7.49 -29.95
C GLU A 110 -9.16 8.95 -30.18
N ILE A 111 -8.36 9.51 -29.28
CA ILE A 111 -7.76 10.85 -29.44
C ILE A 111 -6.90 10.92 -30.70
N LYS A 112 -6.04 9.92 -30.92
CA LYS A 112 -5.20 9.84 -32.13
C LYS A 112 -6.05 9.77 -33.40
N LYS A 113 -7.07 8.92 -33.41
CA LYS A 113 -8.02 8.79 -34.53
C LYS A 113 -8.69 10.13 -34.84
N VAL A 114 -9.31 10.77 -33.84
CA VAL A 114 -10.00 12.06 -34.03
C VAL A 114 -9.03 13.15 -34.48
N THR A 115 -7.80 13.15 -33.98
CA THR A 115 -6.77 14.12 -34.41
C THR A 115 -6.41 13.95 -35.89
N LEU A 116 -6.33 12.72 -36.39
CA LEU A 116 -6.10 12.45 -37.82
C LEU A 116 -7.30 12.88 -38.66
N GLU A 117 -8.52 12.54 -38.24
CA GLU A 117 -9.76 12.98 -38.93
C GLU A 117 -9.86 14.51 -39.02
N ILE A 118 -9.50 15.21 -37.93
CA ILE A 118 -9.41 16.68 -37.90
C ILE A 118 -8.41 17.20 -38.94
N ALA A 119 -7.21 16.63 -39.00
CA ALA A 119 -6.18 17.03 -39.95
C ALA A 119 -6.63 16.84 -41.41
N GLU A 120 -7.29 15.72 -41.71
CA GLU A 120 -7.86 15.44 -43.04
C GLU A 120 -8.95 16.46 -43.43
N LYS A 121 -9.84 16.82 -42.50
CA LYS A 121 -10.87 17.85 -42.73
C LYS A 121 -10.26 19.24 -42.91
N GLU A 122 -9.25 19.60 -42.13
CA GLU A 122 -8.52 20.86 -42.28
C GLU A 122 -7.84 20.96 -43.65
N GLU A 123 -7.22 19.89 -44.11
CA GLU A 123 -6.63 19.81 -45.45
C GLU A 123 -7.69 19.97 -46.54
N SER A 124 -8.81 19.23 -46.44
CA SER A 124 -9.92 19.34 -47.38
C SER A 124 -10.49 20.76 -47.46
N ILE A 125 -10.68 21.43 -46.31
CA ILE A 125 -11.11 22.83 -46.26
C ILE A 125 -10.07 23.73 -46.96
N ALA A 126 -8.78 23.52 -46.71
CA ALA A 126 -7.71 24.33 -47.31
C ALA A 126 -7.66 24.17 -48.84
N GLN A 127 -7.81 22.94 -49.34
CA GLN A 127 -7.87 22.65 -50.78
C GLN A 127 -9.09 23.31 -51.44
N ASN A 128 -10.29 23.16 -50.84
CA ASN A 128 -11.51 23.79 -51.34
C ASN A 128 -11.42 25.33 -51.34
N LYS A 129 -10.82 25.94 -50.31
CA LYS A 129 -10.58 27.39 -50.26
C LYS A 129 -9.65 27.85 -51.38
N LYS A 130 -8.56 27.14 -51.66
CA LYS A 130 -7.64 27.45 -52.78
C LYS A 130 -8.35 27.35 -54.13
N TYR A 131 -9.20 26.34 -54.29
CA TYR A 131 -10.00 26.16 -55.51
C TYR A 131 -10.99 27.32 -55.69
N LEU A 132 -11.76 27.67 -54.66
CA LEU A 132 -12.66 28.82 -54.66
C LEU A 132 -11.93 30.14 -54.94
N GLN A 133 -10.76 30.35 -54.34
CA GLN A 133 -9.94 31.54 -54.60
C GLN A 133 -9.50 31.63 -56.07
N SER A 134 -9.14 30.51 -56.69
CA SER A 134 -8.72 30.46 -58.09
C SER A 134 -9.91 30.75 -59.03
N LEU A 135 -11.08 30.20 -58.71
CA LEU A 135 -12.34 30.49 -59.39
C LEU A 135 -12.72 31.96 -59.32
N LEU A 136 -12.68 32.56 -58.12
CA LEU A 136 -13.01 33.96 -57.93
C LEU A 136 -12.05 34.89 -58.68
N LYS A 137 -10.75 34.55 -58.74
CA LYS A 137 -9.78 35.28 -59.56
C LYS A 137 -10.10 35.20 -61.04
N LEU A 138 -10.48 34.02 -61.54
CA LEU A 138 -10.85 33.83 -62.94
C LEU A 138 -12.13 34.62 -63.29
N ILE A 139 -13.11 34.63 -62.39
CA ILE A 139 -14.33 35.46 -62.55
C ILE A 139 -13.94 36.94 -62.58
N ALA A 140 -13.20 37.43 -61.59
CA ALA A 140 -12.78 38.83 -61.52
C ALA A 140 -11.96 39.31 -62.73
N GLN A 141 -11.17 38.41 -63.35
CA GLN A 141 -10.44 38.71 -64.59
C GLN A 141 -11.35 38.82 -65.82
N ASN A 142 -12.52 38.18 -65.80
CA ASN A 142 -13.50 38.17 -66.89
C ASN A 142 -14.70 39.11 -66.67
N ASP A 143 -14.88 39.63 -65.45
CA ASP A 143 -16.04 40.47 -65.01
C ASP A 143 -16.03 41.92 -65.54
N ASN A 144 -14.98 42.33 -66.26
CA ASN A 144 -14.89 43.66 -66.88
C ASN A 144 -15.69 43.80 -68.19
N LYS A 145 -16.76 43.01 -68.38
CA LYS A 145 -17.60 43.08 -69.59
C LYS A 145 -19.07 43.24 -69.21
N ASP A 146 -19.68 44.35 -69.60
CA ASP A 146 -21.09 44.62 -69.34
C ASP A 146 -21.98 43.59 -70.09
N ALA A 147 -23.18 43.27 -69.59
CA ALA A 147 -24.06 42.27 -70.22
C ALA A 147 -24.43 42.64 -71.67
N LEU A 148 -24.52 43.95 -71.95
CA LEU A 148 -24.66 44.50 -73.29
C LEU A 148 -23.40 44.32 -74.16
N GLU A 149 -22.22 44.40 -73.56
CA GLU A 149 -20.93 44.21 -74.20
C GLU A 149 -20.69 42.73 -74.55
N ILE A 150 -21.11 41.80 -73.67
CA ILE A 150 -21.10 40.36 -73.94
C ILE A 150 -22.06 40.00 -75.10
N LEU A 151 -23.21 40.67 -75.20
CA LEU A 151 -24.14 40.49 -76.32
C LEU A 151 -23.56 41.01 -77.65
N LEU A 152 -22.82 42.13 -77.62
CA LEU A 152 -22.18 42.74 -78.79
C LEU A 152 -20.90 42.03 -79.25
N VAL A 153 -20.23 41.30 -78.36
CA VAL A 153 -18.96 40.58 -78.65
C VAL A 153 -19.18 39.17 -79.18
N ASN A 154 -20.34 38.54 -78.90
CA ASN A 154 -20.65 37.19 -79.38
C ASN A 154 -21.21 37.21 -80.81
N ASN A 155 -20.77 36.30 -81.67
CA ASN A 155 -21.13 36.28 -83.10
C ASN A 155 -22.53 35.73 -83.37
N SER A 156 -23.16 35.11 -82.36
CA SER A 156 -24.53 34.60 -82.45
C SER A 156 -25.27 34.63 -81.11
N LEU A 157 -26.60 34.65 -81.16
CA LEU A 157 -27.46 34.49 -79.99
C LEU A 157 -27.23 33.16 -79.24
N SER A 158 -26.78 32.12 -79.96
CA SER A 158 -26.46 30.82 -79.37
C SER A 158 -25.20 30.89 -78.50
N GLU A 159 -24.13 31.53 -78.98
CA GLU A 159 -22.90 31.76 -78.18
C GLU A 159 -23.18 32.58 -76.91
N PHE A 160 -24.05 33.60 -77.01
CA PHE A 160 -24.49 34.36 -75.84
C PHE A 160 -25.22 33.49 -74.81
N LEU A 161 -26.19 32.67 -75.25
CA LEU A 161 -26.94 31.78 -74.34
C LEU A 161 -26.02 30.72 -73.70
N ASP A 162 -25.07 30.18 -74.45
CA ASP A 162 -24.07 29.23 -73.94
C ASP A 162 -23.20 29.86 -72.85
N GLN A 163 -22.79 31.12 -73.03
CA GLN A 163 -21.98 31.85 -72.05
C GLN A 163 -22.78 32.20 -70.78
N VAL A 164 -24.06 32.56 -70.90
CA VAL A 164 -24.96 32.76 -69.75
C VAL A 164 -25.17 31.45 -68.98
N GLN A 165 -25.40 30.35 -69.69
CA GLN A 165 -25.56 29.03 -69.09
C GLN A 165 -24.27 28.58 -68.37
N TYR A 166 -23.10 28.85 -68.96
CA TYR A 166 -21.80 28.59 -68.34
C TYR A 166 -21.61 29.36 -67.03
N LEU A 167 -21.88 30.67 -67.00
CA LEU A 167 -21.78 31.49 -65.79
C LEU A 167 -22.77 31.03 -64.70
N LYS A 168 -23.99 30.67 -65.09
CA LYS A 168 -24.99 30.13 -64.15
C LYS A 168 -24.52 28.81 -63.52
N ASN A 169 -23.99 27.89 -64.32
CA ASN A 169 -23.42 26.63 -63.84
C ASN A 169 -22.20 26.86 -62.92
N LEU A 170 -21.34 27.83 -63.27
CA LEU A 170 -20.19 28.21 -62.48
C LEU A 170 -20.59 28.73 -61.09
N ASN A 171 -21.59 29.62 -61.05
CA ASN A 171 -22.09 30.20 -59.81
C ASN A 171 -22.75 29.13 -58.92
N GLY A 172 -23.51 28.20 -59.53
CA GLY A 172 -24.05 27.03 -58.82
C GLY A 172 -22.97 26.12 -58.22
N ASN A 173 -21.89 25.87 -58.96
CA ASN A 173 -20.76 25.08 -58.46
C ASN A 173 -20.03 25.78 -57.30
N ILE A 174 -19.82 27.10 -57.38
CA ILE A 174 -19.21 27.89 -56.29
C ILE A 174 -20.07 27.82 -55.04
N GLN A 175 -21.39 28.01 -55.18
CA GLN A 175 -22.32 27.93 -54.06
C GLN A 175 -22.28 26.54 -53.41
N SER A 176 -22.31 25.46 -54.20
CA SER A 176 -22.23 24.09 -53.69
C SER A 176 -20.93 23.82 -52.92
N ILE A 177 -19.78 24.29 -53.42
CA ILE A 177 -18.49 24.10 -52.73
C ILE A 177 -18.43 24.92 -51.44
N LEU A 178 -18.96 26.14 -51.46
CA LEU A 178 -19.03 26.99 -50.26
C LEU A 178 -19.91 26.36 -49.17
N GLU A 179 -21.06 25.80 -49.56
CA GLU A 179 -21.95 25.07 -48.65
C GLU A 179 -21.24 23.87 -48.03
N LYS A 180 -20.55 23.05 -48.84
CA LYS A 180 -19.73 21.93 -48.35
C LYS A 180 -18.63 22.37 -47.39
N VAL A 181 -17.92 23.47 -47.69
CA VAL A 181 -16.87 24.00 -46.80
C VAL A 181 -17.46 24.45 -45.45
N LYS A 182 -18.65 25.06 -45.46
CA LYS A 182 -19.34 25.45 -44.23
C LYS A 182 -19.74 24.24 -43.40
N GLU A 183 -20.30 23.21 -44.04
CA GLU A 183 -20.69 21.95 -43.40
C GLU A 183 -19.49 21.26 -42.75
N VAL A 184 -18.41 21.02 -43.50
CA VAL A 184 -17.18 20.40 -42.99
C VAL A 184 -16.56 21.24 -41.86
N LYS A 185 -16.68 22.57 -41.92
CA LYS A 185 -16.19 23.46 -40.85
C LYS A 185 -16.99 23.29 -39.56
N VAL A 186 -18.32 23.19 -39.64
CA VAL A 186 -19.17 22.95 -38.46
C VAL A 186 -18.81 21.60 -37.82
N GLU A 187 -18.70 20.54 -38.62
CA GLU A 187 -18.30 19.23 -38.11
C GLU A 187 -16.89 19.23 -37.49
N LEU A 188 -15.97 20.01 -38.05
CA LEU A 188 -14.61 20.17 -37.53
C LEU A 188 -14.63 20.84 -36.15
N GLU A 189 -15.41 21.90 -35.97
CA GLU A 189 -15.58 22.59 -34.68
C GLU A 189 -16.16 21.63 -33.63
N GLU A 190 -17.19 20.84 -33.99
CA GLU A 190 -17.75 19.81 -33.11
C GLU A 190 -16.74 18.71 -32.73
N GLN A 191 -15.91 18.26 -33.68
CA GLN A 191 -14.85 17.27 -33.42
C GLN A 191 -13.75 17.84 -32.52
N GLN A 192 -13.37 19.11 -32.68
CA GLN A 192 -12.38 19.78 -31.83
C GLN A 192 -12.89 19.90 -30.38
N ASP A 193 -14.16 20.26 -30.19
CA ASP A 193 -14.80 20.29 -28.88
C ASP A 193 -14.88 18.89 -28.24
N GLY A 194 -15.22 17.87 -29.04
CA GLY A 194 -15.22 16.47 -28.61
C GLY A 194 -13.83 15.97 -28.20
N LEU A 195 -12.79 16.35 -28.94
CA LEU A 195 -11.40 16.02 -28.66
C LEU A 195 -10.94 16.60 -27.31
N GLU A 196 -11.29 17.85 -27.02
CA GLU A 196 -10.95 18.48 -25.75
C GLU A 196 -11.61 17.78 -24.55
N LYS A 197 -12.86 17.34 -24.70
CA LYS A 197 -13.55 16.52 -23.68
C LYS A 197 -12.84 15.19 -23.45
N LYS A 198 -12.43 14.50 -24.51
CA LYS A 198 -11.67 13.23 -24.41
C LYS A 198 -10.32 13.40 -23.75
N LYS A 199 -9.59 14.50 -24.02
CA LYS A 199 -8.33 14.81 -23.34
C LYS A 199 -8.52 15.00 -21.84
N LYS A 200 -9.60 15.67 -21.41
CA LYS A 200 -9.93 15.81 -19.98
C LYS A 200 -10.27 14.46 -19.35
N GLU A 201 -11.07 13.64 -20.03
CA GLU A 201 -11.39 12.27 -19.59
C GLU A 201 -10.11 11.42 -19.42
N LEU A 202 -9.16 11.52 -20.36
CA LEU A 202 -7.87 10.83 -20.29
C LEU A 202 -7.07 11.24 -19.04
N GLU A 203 -7.00 12.53 -18.72
CA GLU A 203 -6.27 13.01 -17.55
C GLU A 203 -6.90 12.52 -16.24
N GLU A 204 -8.23 12.50 -16.14
CA GLU A 204 -8.94 11.90 -15.01
C GLU A 204 -8.67 10.39 -14.88
N LEU A 205 -8.65 9.65 -16.00
CA LEU A 205 -8.31 8.22 -16.01
C LEU A 205 -6.86 7.98 -15.55
N LYS A 206 -5.90 8.80 -15.99
CA LYS A 206 -4.49 8.71 -15.54
C LYS A 206 -4.34 9.02 -14.06
N LYS A 207 -5.09 10.00 -13.54
CA LYS A 207 -5.12 10.31 -12.10
C LYS A 207 -5.64 9.12 -11.30
N LYS A 208 -6.79 8.56 -11.71
CA LYS A 208 -7.36 7.36 -11.09
C LYS A 208 -6.40 6.17 -11.12
N LEU A 209 -5.69 5.98 -12.23
CA LEU A 209 -4.67 4.93 -12.36
C LEU A 209 -3.52 5.12 -11.34
N ALA A 210 -3.07 6.35 -11.14
CA ALA A 210 -2.02 6.66 -10.16
C ALA A 210 -2.50 6.40 -8.72
N GLU A 211 -3.74 6.79 -8.39
CA GLU A 211 -4.36 6.52 -7.09
C GLU A 211 -4.45 5.01 -6.82
N GLN A 212 -4.91 4.22 -7.81
CA GLN A 212 -4.99 2.75 -7.69
C GLN A 212 -3.60 2.11 -7.49
N LYS A 213 -2.56 2.62 -8.16
CA LYS A 213 -1.17 2.15 -7.97
C LYS A 213 -0.67 2.42 -6.56
N ALA A 214 -0.94 3.61 -6.03
CA ALA A 214 -0.58 3.98 -4.66
C ALA A 214 -1.32 3.10 -3.65
N GLU A 215 -2.63 2.90 -3.82
CA GLU A 215 -3.45 2.06 -2.94
C GLU A 215 -2.92 0.62 -2.87
N ILE A 216 -2.59 0.01 -4.00
CA ILE A 216 -1.99 -1.34 -4.04
C ILE A 216 -0.63 -1.36 -3.30
N GLY A 217 0.17 -0.31 -3.47
CA GLY A 217 1.43 -0.15 -2.76
C GLY A 217 1.24 -0.15 -1.24
N ASP A 218 0.32 0.69 -0.75
CA ASP A 218 0.00 0.80 0.68
C ASP A 218 -0.56 -0.51 1.24
N GLN A 219 -1.44 -1.18 0.51
CA GLN A 219 -1.98 -2.50 0.89
C GLN A 219 -0.87 -3.56 1.00
N LYS A 220 0.07 -3.58 0.06
CA LYS A 220 1.22 -4.51 0.07
C LYS A 220 2.15 -4.24 1.25
N VAL A 221 2.44 -2.97 1.55
CA VAL A 221 3.25 -2.56 2.71
C VAL A 221 2.57 -2.98 4.02
N ASN A 222 1.27 -2.69 4.18
CA ASN A 222 0.54 -3.05 5.39
C ASN A 222 0.50 -4.57 5.61
N LYS A 223 0.23 -5.34 4.54
CA LYS A 223 0.29 -6.81 4.57
C LYS A 223 1.67 -7.30 5.03
N GLN A 224 2.75 -6.76 4.49
CA GLN A 224 4.11 -7.15 4.83
C GLN A 224 4.44 -6.81 6.29
N TYR A 225 4.04 -5.63 6.76
CA TYR A 225 4.22 -5.21 8.16
C TYR A 225 3.57 -6.16 9.15
N ILE A 226 2.32 -6.57 8.90
CA ILE A 226 1.58 -7.52 9.74
C ILE A 226 2.32 -8.88 9.79
N LEU A 227 2.76 -9.39 8.63
CA LEU A 227 3.48 -10.65 8.54
C LEU A 227 4.80 -10.62 9.33
N ASP A 228 5.58 -9.56 9.16
CA ASP A 228 6.90 -9.43 9.80
C ASP A 228 6.78 -9.27 11.31
N LYS A 229 5.85 -8.42 11.79
CA LYS A 229 5.64 -8.21 13.23
C LYS A 229 5.23 -9.48 13.95
N THR A 230 4.31 -10.24 13.39
CA THR A 230 3.83 -11.47 14.04
C THR A 230 4.90 -12.55 14.03
N LYS A 231 5.64 -12.70 12.92
CA LYS A 231 6.74 -13.68 12.82
C LYS A 231 7.89 -13.34 13.77
N GLN A 232 8.28 -12.07 13.86
CA GLN A 232 9.36 -11.62 14.76
C GLN A 232 8.98 -11.87 16.22
N SER A 233 7.73 -11.58 16.61
CA SER A 233 7.28 -11.80 17.99
C SER A 233 7.29 -13.28 18.37
N GLU A 234 6.84 -14.18 17.49
CA GLU A 234 6.88 -15.62 17.74
C GLU A 234 8.33 -16.12 17.92
N GLN A 235 9.24 -15.70 17.05
CA GLN A 235 10.66 -16.07 17.12
C GLN A 235 11.32 -15.65 18.44
N GLU A 236 11.00 -14.47 18.96
CA GLU A 236 11.53 -14.00 20.23
C GLU A 236 11.07 -14.88 21.40
N TYR A 237 9.77 -15.23 21.46
CA TYR A 237 9.28 -16.12 22.51
C TYR A 237 9.83 -17.54 22.39
N GLN A 238 10.03 -18.06 21.17
CA GLN A 238 10.67 -19.35 20.96
C GLN A 238 12.11 -19.35 21.49
N LYS A 239 12.85 -18.26 21.27
CA LYS A 239 14.21 -18.07 21.81
C LYS A 239 14.21 -18.01 23.34
N LEU A 240 13.30 -17.24 23.95
CA LEU A 240 13.17 -17.15 25.40
C LEU A 240 12.81 -18.50 26.03
N LEU A 241 11.91 -19.26 25.40
CA LEU A 241 11.56 -20.62 25.82
C LEU A 241 12.75 -21.56 25.76
N SER A 242 13.54 -21.53 24.68
CA SER A 242 14.73 -22.37 24.54
C SER A 242 15.80 -22.03 25.60
N ALA A 243 15.97 -20.75 25.93
CA ALA A 243 16.91 -20.33 26.97
C ALA A 243 16.45 -20.79 28.36
N ALA A 244 15.16 -20.64 28.68
CA ALA A 244 14.59 -21.09 29.95
C ALA A 244 14.75 -22.61 30.14
N LYS A 245 14.52 -23.42 29.10
CA LYS A 245 14.75 -24.88 29.13
C LYS A 245 16.19 -25.24 29.43
N ALA A 246 17.15 -24.59 28.75
CA ALA A 246 18.56 -24.85 28.98
C ALA A 246 18.99 -24.48 30.42
N GLU A 247 18.48 -23.38 30.97
CA GLU A 247 18.70 -22.98 32.36
C GLU A 247 18.08 -23.99 33.34
N GLN A 248 16.86 -24.48 33.03
CA GLN A 248 16.16 -25.50 33.80
C GLN A 248 16.95 -26.82 33.86
N ASP A 249 17.42 -27.31 32.72
CA ASP A 249 18.19 -28.55 32.61
C ASP A 249 19.51 -28.45 33.39
N SER A 250 20.19 -27.30 33.32
CA SER A 250 21.42 -27.04 34.08
C SER A 250 21.16 -26.99 35.59
N ALA A 251 20.05 -26.36 36.02
CA ALA A 251 19.66 -26.30 37.43
C ALA A 251 19.34 -27.71 37.96
N ASN A 252 18.58 -28.52 37.21
CA ASN A 252 18.28 -29.91 37.53
C ASN A 252 19.56 -30.75 37.66
N ALA A 253 20.47 -30.67 36.69
CA ALA A 253 21.74 -31.39 36.73
C ALA A 253 22.57 -31.01 37.97
N SER A 254 22.57 -29.73 38.34
CA SER A 254 23.27 -29.23 39.52
C SER A 254 22.66 -29.77 40.83
N ILE A 255 21.33 -29.76 40.96
CA ILE A 255 20.61 -30.32 42.12
C ILE A 255 20.95 -31.81 42.27
N VAL A 256 20.83 -32.60 41.19
CA VAL A 256 21.15 -34.04 41.20
C VAL A 256 22.60 -34.29 41.60
N SER A 257 23.54 -33.43 41.19
CA SER A 257 24.94 -33.56 41.59
C SER A 257 25.18 -33.21 43.07
N ALA A 258 24.49 -32.19 43.60
CA ALA A 258 24.57 -31.79 45.00
C ALA A 258 23.92 -32.84 45.92
N GLU A 259 22.78 -33.42 45.51
CA GLU A 259 22.11 -34.51 46.23
C GLU A 259 22.95 -35.79 46.31
N LYS A 260 23.81 -36.05 45.32
CA LYS A 260 24.76 -37.18 45.35
C LYS A 260 26.00 -36.93 46.20
N ALA A 261 26.28 -35.67 46.53
CA ALA A 261 27.45 -35.25 47.31
C ALA A 261 27.19 -35.18 48.82
N ILE A 262 25.91 -35.18 49.21
CA ILE A 262 25.42 -35.37 50.59
C ILE A 262 25.36 -36.87 50.89
#